data_AF-A0A3M0GM29-F1
#
_entry.id   AF-A0A3M0GM29-F1
#
_cell.length_a   1.000
_cell.length_b   1.000
_cell.length_c   1.000
_cell.angle_alpha   90.00
_cell.angle_beta   90.00
_cell.angle_gamma   90.00
#
_symmetry.space_group_name_H-M   'P 1'
#
loop_
_entity.id
_entity.type
_entity.pdbx_description
1 polymer ?
#
loop_
_entity_poly.entity_id
_entity_poly.type
_entity_poly.pdbx_seq_one_letter_code
_entity_poly.pdbx_strand_id
1 'polypeptide(L)'
;MKTWLVPAVAATILLGACSTPAQDTTTGVISGDPWVRTTDGSEQPDMSALFVNLTNPTSADITLTSADCGDVAGMIQVHEMVEQDGGMAMREAKGGLVVPKESHLHLAPGGPHIMLMDLTRELPAGGEEISCTLTFDDGQEIELLAPVKEFTEEQDTYHSHAPSEDS
;
A
#
# COMPACT_ATOMS: atom_id res chain seq x y z
N MET A 1 62.37 -43.35 -47.44
CA MET A 1 61.00 -43.44 -48.00
C MET A 1 59.97 -43.27 -46.89
N LYS A 2 59.53 -42.04 -46.57
CA LYS A 2 58.23 -41.73 -45.96
C LYS A 2 58.09 -40.20 -45.85
N THR A 3 57.15 -39.68 -46.65
CA THR A 3 56.25 -38.51 -46.50
C THR A 3 56.13 -37.91 -45.07
N TRP A 4 55.88 -36.62 -44.79
CA TRP A 4 55.08 -35.58 -45.50
C TRP A 4 55.28 -34.16 -44.87
N LEU A 5 54.95 -33.08 -45.63
CA LEU A 5 54.70 -31.70 -45.14
C LEU A 5 53.32 -31.61 -44.43
N VAL A 6 52.99 -30.63 -43.56
CA VAL A 6 52.48 -29.25 -43.85
C VAL A 6 52.11 -28.57 -42.49
N PRO A 7 52.11 -27.21 -42.37
CA PRO A 7 52.02 -26.44 -41.10
C PRO A 7 50.58 -25.92 -40.80
N ALA A 8 50.36 -25.22 -39.67
CA ALA A 8 49.42 -24.07 -39.59
C ALA A 8 49.29 -23.42 -38.18
N VAL A 9 49.63 -22.13 -38.15
CA VAL A 9 48.87 -20.96 -37.65
C VAL A 9 48.18 -21.01 -36.27
N ALA A 10 48.63 -20.09 -35.42
CA ALA A 10 48.03 -19.69 -34.15
C ALA A 10 46.71 -18.90 -34.32
N ALA A 11 45.74 -19.11 -33.44
CA ALA A 11 44.59 -18.24 -33.25
C ALA A 11 44.32 -18.06 -31.74
N THR A 12 44.59 -16.86 -31.24
CA THR A 12 44.26 -16.36 -29.90
C THR A 12 42.78 -16.00 -29.84
N ILE A 13 42.02 -16.63 -28.94
CA ILE A 13 40.62 -16.29 -28.66
C ILE A 13 40.55 -15.56 -27.32
N LEU A 14 40.24 -14.26 -27.36
CA LEU A 14 39.86 -13.47 -26.19
C LEU A 14 38.34 -13.61 -25.99
N LEU A 15 37.91 -14.38 -24.98
CA LEU A 15 36.52 -14.38 -24.54
C LEU A 15 36.28 -13.16 -23.64
N GLY A 16 35.61 -12.15 -24.18
CA GLY A 16 34.98 -11.10 -23.39
C GLY A 16 33.73 -11.64 -22.71
N ALA A 17 33.79 -11.84 -21.40
CA ALA A 17 32.64 -12.15 -20.56
C ALA A 17 31.82 -10.86 -20.36
N CYS A 18 30.74 -10.69 -21.13
CA CYS A 18 29.71 -9.72 -20.80
C CYS A 18 28.93 -10.25 -19.59
N SER A 19 29.27 -9.75 -18.40
CA SER A 19 28.43 -9.93 -17.21
C SER A 19 27.25 -8.96 -17.34
N THR A 20 26.07 -9.47 -17.72
CA THR A 20 24.83 -8.71 -17.60
C THR A 20 24.50 -8.59 -16.11
N PRO A 21 24.31 -7.38 -15.55
CA PRO A 21 23.84 -7.25 -14.17
C PRO A 21 22.42 -7.84 -14.10
N ALA A 22 22.21 -8.77 -13.18
CA ALA A 22 20.87 -9.20 -12.81
C ALA A 22 20.16 -7.98 -12.21
N GLN A 23 19.21 -7.43 -12.94
CA GLN A 23 18.25 -6.51 -12.34
C GLN A 23 17.38 -7.37 -11.42
N ASP A 24 17.47 -7.14 -10.11
CA ASP A 24 16.45 -7.55 -9.16
C ASP A 24 15.13 -6.93 -9.62
N THR A 25 14.35 -7.68 -10.38
CA THR A 25 13.01 -7.27 -10.77
C THR A 25 12.13 -7.45 -9.54
N THR A 26 12.11 -6.45 -8.66
CA THR A 26 11.06 -6.35 -7.65
C THR A 26 9.73 -6.41 -8.38
N THR A 27 9.03 -7.53 -8.20
CA THR A 27 7.82 -7.85 -8.95
C THR A 27 6.65 -7.33 -8.13
N GLY A 28 6.06 -6.21 -8.57
CA GLY A 28 4.86 -5.63 -7.97
C GLY A 28 5.11 -4.47 -7.00
N VAL A 29 4.05 -4.10 -6.30
CA VAL A 29 4.00 -3.03 -5.29
C VAL A 29 4.80 -3.43 -4.05
N ILE A 30 5.37 -2.42 -3.38
CA ILE A 30 6.09 -2.55 -2.12
C ILE A 30 5.36 -1.71 -1.06
N SER A 31 5.06 -2.28 0.10
CA SER A 31 4.51 -1.55 1.25
C SER A 31 5.62 -1.01 2.16
N GLY A 32 5.38 0.14 2.79
CA GLY A 32 6.25 0.73 3.79
C GLY A 32 5.47 1.45 4.90
N ASP A 33 6.04 1.47 6.09
CA ASP A 33 5.55 2.19 7.27
C ASP A 33 4.04 2.00 7.60
N PRO A 34 3.53 0.75 7.62
CA PRO A 34 2.14 0.53 7.98
C PRO A 34 1.86 0.94 9.43
N TRP A 35 0.65 1.41 9.71
CA TRP A 35 0.15 1.61 11.07
C TRP A 35 -1.38 1.73 11.10
N VAL A 36 -1.97 1.39 12.24
CA VAL A 36 -3.40 1.52 12.51
C VAL A 36 -3.63 2.63 13.54
N ARG A 37 -4.68 3.43 13.36
CA ARG A 37 -5.06 4.46 14.34
C ARG A 37 -5.55 3.80 15.64
N THR A 38 -5.10 4.31 16.78
CA THR A 38 -5.66 3.91 18.07
C THR A 38 -7.14 4.25 18.19
N THR A 39 -7.89 3.44 18.93
CA THR A 39 -9.26 3.77 19.36
C THR A 39 -9.27 4.60 20.65
N ASP A 40 -8.12 4.77 21.32
CA ASP A 40 -8.02 5.55 22.56
C ASP A 40 -8.48 6.98 22.34
N GLY A 41 -9.51 7.39 23.09
CA GLY A 41 -10.06 8.75 22.99
C GLY A 41 -10.77 9.07 21.67
N SER A 42 -11.01 8.08 20.80
CA SER A 42 -11.82 8.23 19.59
C SER A 42 -13.28 8.50 19.94
N GLU A 43 -13.93 9.42 19.22
CA GLU A 43 -15.38 9.64 19.31
C GLU A 43 -16.17 8.45 18.72
N GLN A 44 -15.55 7.66 17.84
CA GLN A 44 -16.09 6.46 17.21
C GLN A 44 -15.11 5.29 17.46
N PRO A 45 -15.16 4.65 18.64
CA PRO A 45 -14.21 3.60 19.02
C PRO A 45 -14.49 2.24 18.37
N ASP A 46 -15.61 2.10 17.66
CA ASP A 46 -15.99 0.93 16.85
C ASP A 46 -15.38 0.95 15.45
N MET A 47 -14.63 2.01 15.12
CA MET A 47 -13.97 2.20 13.84
C MET A 47 -12.52 2.64 14.00
N SER A 48 -11.69 2.29 13.02
CA SER A 48 -10.31 2.76 12.89
C SER A 48 -9.89 2.78 11.41
N ALA A 49 -8.65 3.18 11.12
CA ALA A 49 -8.09 3.18 9.79
C ALA A 49 -6.66 2.60 9.79
N LEU A 50 -6.36 1.80 8.78
CA LEU A 50 -5.02 1.38 8.41
C LEU A 50 -4.45 2.36 7.38
N PHE A 51 -3.23 2.79 7.64
CA PHE A 51 -2.43 3.69 6.81
C PHE A 51 -1.14 2.98 6.41
N VAL A 52 -0.68 3.21 5.18
CA VAL A 52 0.49 2.54 4.59
C VAL A 52 0.99 3.31 3.37
N ASN A 53 2.31 3.33 3.18
CA ASN A 53 2.92 3.83 1.96
C ASN A 53 3.04 2.70 0.93
N LEU A 54 2.53 2.90 -0.28
CA LEU A 54 2.66 1.95 -1.37
C LEU A 54 3.57 2.55 -2.46
N THR A 55 4.56 1.77 -2.91
CA THR A 55 5.47 2.14 -3.99
C THR A 55 5.34 1.13 -5.12
N ASN A 56 5.05 1.60 -6.33
CA ASN A 56 5.00 0.76 -7.52
C ASN A 56 6.22 1.05 -8.40
N PRO A 57 7.28 0.22 -8.36
CA PRO A 57 8.45 0.37 -9.21
C PRO A 57 8.24 -0.17 -10.63
N THR A 58 7.07 -0.74 -10.93
CA THR A 58 6.80 -1.37 -12.23
C THR A 58 6.42 -0.31 -13.28
N SER A 59 6.37 -0.72 -14.54
CA SER A 59 6.02 0.14 -15.69
C SER A 59 4.52 0.15 -16.04
N ALA A 60 3.68 -0.47 -15.20
CA ALA A 60 2.23 -0.51 -15.33
C ALA A 60 1.56 -0.05 -14.04
N ASP A 61 0.38 0.56 -14.16
CA ASP A 61 -0.44 0.90 -13.01
C ASP A 61 -0.94 -0.39 -12.36
N ILE A 62 -0.99 -0.43 -11.03
CA ILE A 62 -1.48 -1.56 -10.24
C ILE A 62 -2.51 -1.03 -9.26
N THR A 63 -3.63 -1.72 -9.11
CA THR A 63 -4.75 -1.25 -8.29
C THR A 63 -4.82 -2.03 -6.98
N LEU A 64 -4.79 -1.34 -5.84
CA LEU A 64 -5.18 -1.90 -4.54
C LEU A 64 -6.69 -2.13 -4.54
N THR A 65 -7.12 -3.39 -4.53
CA THR A 65 -8.53 -3.76 -4.67
C THR A 65 -9.22 -4.04 -3.35
N SER A 66 -8.49 -4.59 -2.37
CA SER A 66 -9.03 -4.91 -1.06
C SER A 66 -7.93 -5.02 0.00
N ALA A 67 -8.37 -5.04 1.25
CA ALA A 67 -7.56 -5.37 2.40
C ALA A 67 -8.34 -6.32 3.32
N ASP A 68 -7.62 -7.19 4.02
CA ASP A 68 -8.12 -8.04 5.09
C ASP A 68 -7.23 -7.85 6.31
N CYS A 69 -7.79 -7.76 7.51
CA CYS A 69 -7.04 -7.62 8.77
C CYS A 69 -7.49 -8.66 9.81
N GLY A 70 -7.90 -9.84 9.33
CA GLY A 70 -8.38 -10.92 10.17
C GLY A 70 -9.62 -10.56 10.98
N ASP A 71 -9.65 -10.99 12.24
CA ASP A 71 -10.81 -10.87 13.12
C ASP A 71 -10.93 -9.50 13.81
N VAL A 72 -10.05 -8.54 13.50
CA VAL A 72 -10.04 -7.23 14.14
C VAL A 72 -11.27 -6.39 13.79
N ALA A 73 -11.84 -6.60 12.60
CA ALA A 73 -12.93 -5.79 12.03
C ALA A 73 -13.94 -6.69 11.31
N GLY A 74 -15.24 -6.42 11.49
CA GLY A 74 -16.32 -7.10 10.78
C GLY A 74 -16.46 -6.67 9.32
N MET A 75 -15.96 -5.47 8.98
CA MET A 75 -15.99 -4.91 7.64
C MET A 75 -14.73 -4.08 7.36
N ILE A 76 -14.12 -4.30 6.19
CA ILE A 76 -12.91 -3.60 5.77
C ILE A 76 -13.12 -3.06 4.36
N GLN A 77 -12.80 -1.79 4.15
CA GLN A 77 -13.02 -1.09 2.88
C GLN A 77 -11.82 -0.23 2.51
N VAL A 78 -11.54 -0.12 1.21
CA VAL A 78 -10.57 0.85 0.70
C VAL A 78 -11.32 2.17 0.45
N HIS A 79 -10.89 3.26 1.07
CA HIS A 79 -11.55 4.56 0.99
C HIS A 79 -10.72 5.59 0.23
N GLU A 80 -11.41 6.46 -0.50
CA GLU A 80 -10.86 7.61 -1.21
C GLU A 80 -11.46 8.92 -0.67
N MET A 81 -10.77 10.04 -0.95
CA MET A 81 -11.28 11.39 -0.73
C MET A 81 -11.88 11.92 -2.03
N VAL A 82 -13.15 12.32 -2.00
CA VAL A 82 -13.83 12.93 -3.16
C VAL A 82 -14.45 14.26 -2.79
N GLU A 83 -14.52 15.16 -3.77
CA GLU A 83 -15.35 16.36 -3.64
C GLU A 83 -16.82 15.95 -3.72
N GLN A 84 -17.58 16.29 -2.68
CA GLN A 84 -19.01 16.09 -2.60
C GLN A 84 -19.65 17.32 -1.95
N ASP A 85 -20.68 17.86 -2.60
CA ASP A 85 -21.50 18.97 -2.09
C ASP A 85 -20.69 20.21 -1.65
N GLY A 86 -19.58 20.49 -2.33
CA GLY A 86 -18.70 21.63 -2.05
C GLY A 86 -17.71 21.43 -0.89
N GLY A 87 -17.61 20.22 -0.35
CA GLY A 87 -16.60 19.81 0.61
C GLY A 87 -15.88 18.52 0.19
N MET A 88 -14.87 18.12 0.97
CA MET A 88 -14.21 16.83 0.80
C MET A 88 -14.89 15.79 1.68
N ALA A 89 -15.17 14.62 1.12
CA ALA A 89 -15.79 13.49 1.81
C ALA A 89 -14.99 12.19 1.59
N MET A 90 -14.93 11.36 2.63
CA MET A 90 -14.37 10.01 2.56
C MET A 90 -15.46 9.04 2.11
N ARG A 91 -15.14 8.14 1.18
CA ARG A 91 -16.06 7.07 0.75
C ARG A 91 -15.31 5.84 0.27
N GLU A 92 -16.02 4.71 0.20
CA GLU A 92 -15.50 3.49 -0.42
C GLU A 92 -15.14 3.69 -1.90
N ALA A 93 -13.88 3.37 -2.24
CA ALA A 93 -13.38 3.29 -3.59
C ALA A 93 -13.71 1.90 -4.18
N LYS A 94 -14.93 1.73 -4.70
CA LYS A 94 -15.41 0.43 -5.22
C LYS A 94 -14.54 -0.19 -6.32
N GLY A 95 -13.79 0.63 -7.05
CA GLY A 95 -12.84 0.19 -8.07
C GLY A 95 -11.43 -0.04 -7.54
N GLY A 96 -11.20 0.14 -6.24
CA GLY A 96 -9.88 0.17 -5.63
C GLY A 96 -9.17 1.52 -5.80
N LEU A 97 -7.90 1.56 -5.39
CA LEU A 97 -7.02 2.72 -5.53
C LEU A 97 -5.83 2.38 -6.42
N VAL A 98 -5.59 3.20 -7.44
CA VAL A 98 -4.44 3.02 -8.33
C VAL A 98 -3.17 3.44 -7.61
N VAL A 99 -2.18 2.54 -7.58
CA VAL A 99 -0.78 2.84 -7.29
C VAL A 99 -0.10 3.06 -8.65
N PRO A 100 0.15 4.32 -9.07
CA PRO A 100 0.59 4.60 -10.42
C PRO A 100 1.97 4.00 -10.69
N LYS A 101 2.23 3.59 -11.92
CA LYS A 101 3.54 3.09 -12.35
C LYS A 101 4.66 4.06 -11.99
N GLU A 102 5.82 3.51 -11.63
CA GLU A 102 7.02 4.27 -11.27
C GLU A 102 6.74 5.38 -10.22
N SER A 103 5.77 5.17 -9.34
CA SER A 103 5.26 6.18 -8.42
C SER A 103 4.80 5.59 -7.07
N HIS A 104 4.16 6.43 -6.26
CA HIS A 104 3.74 6.11 -4.90
C HIS A 104 2.27 6.49 -4.68
N LEU A 105 1.62 5.74 -3.79
CA LEU A 105 0.32 6.08 -3.21
C LEU A 105 0.48 6.08 -1.69
N HIS A 106 0.16 7.22 -1.06
CA HIS A 106 0.22 7.38 0.38
C HIS A 106 -1.18 7.23 0.97
N LEU A 107 -1.43 6.14 1.70
CA LEU A 107 -2.64 6.01 2.50
C LEU A 107 -2.35 6.65 3.85
N ALA A 108 -2.95 7.82 4.11
CA ALA A 108 -2.62 8.68 5.24
C ALA A 108 -3.85 9.43 5.75
N PRO A 109 -3.83 9.95 7.00
CA PRO A 109 -4.93 10.76 7.52
C PRO A 109 -5.27 11.96 6.62
N GLY A 110 -6.57 12.22 6.44
CA GLY A 110 -7.08 13.24 5.52
C GLY A 110 -6.94 12.88 4.02
N GLY A 111 -6.39 11.70 3.71
CA GLY A 111 -6.23 11.15 2.37
C GLY A 111 -6.94 9.79 2.23
N PRO A 112 -6.61 9.02 1.17
CA PRO A 112 -7.09 7.65 1.05
C PRO A 112 -6.58 6.80 2.22
N HIS A 113 -7.34 5.78 2.59
CA HIS A 113 -7.01 4.89 3.70
C HIS A 113 -7.78 3.58 3.59
N ILE A 114 -7.41 2.60 4.41
CA ILE A 114 -8.18 1.36 4.56
C ILE A 114 -9.01 1.50 5.83
N MET A 115 -10.32 1.61 5.68
CA MET A 115 -11.26 1.77 6.77
C MET A 115 -11.56 0.42 7.42
N LEU A 116 -11.43 0.37 8.74
CA LEU A 116 -11.77 -0.79 9.59
C LEU A 116 -13.05 -0.45 10.35
N MET A 117 -14.13 -1.18 10.09
CA MET A 117 -15.45 -0.96 10.67
C MET A 117 -15.92 -2.20 11.41
N ASP A 118 -16.87 -1.99 12.34
CA ASP A 118 -17.38 -3.03 13.22
C ASP A 118 -16.22 -3.73 13.96
N LEU A 119 -15.34 -2.94 14.58
CA LEU A 119 -14.20 -3.46 15.34
C LEU A 119 -14.67 -4.43 16.42
N THR A 120 -14.01 -5.59 16.50
CA THR A 120 -14.36 -6.65 17.47
C THR A 120 -13.73 -6.42 18.84
N ARG A 121 -12.76 -5.51 18.92
CA ARG A 121 -12.01 -5.12 20.11
C ARG A 121 -11.44 -3.71 19.97
N GLU A 122 -11.17 -3.08 21.11
CA GLU A 122 -10.42 -1.82 21.16
C GLU A 122 -8.97 -2.03 20.69
N LEU A 123 -8.40 -0.99 20.08
CA LEU A 123 -7.03 -0.95 19.57
C LEU A 123 -6.27 0.13 20.34
N PRO A 124 -5.73 -0.16 21.53
CA PRO A 124 -4.98 0.82 22.30
C PRO A 124 -3.61 1.10 21.68
N ALA A 125 -3.12 2.34 21.83
CA ALA A 125 -1.82 2.73 21.32
C ALA A 125 -0.69 1.91 21.97
N GLY A 126 0.26 1.44 21.16
CA GLY A 126 1.32 0.55 21.63
C GLY A 126 0.85 -0.84 22.04
N GLY A 127 -0.39 -1.21 21.69
CA GLY A 127 -0.92 -2.56 21.80
C GLY A 127 -0.30 -3.53 20.80
N GLU A 128 -1.00 -4.65 20.57
CA GLU A 128 -0.62 -5.65 19.59
C GLU A 128 -0.62 -5.07 18.16
N GLU A 129 0.36 -5.48 17.34
CA GLU A 129 0.36 -5.14 15.92
C GLU A 129 -0.74 -5.89 15.18
N ILE A 130 -1.39 -5.22 14.23
CA ILE A 130 -2.47 -5.80 13.45
C ILE A 130 -1.88 -6.40 12.18
N SER A 131 -2.08 -7.71 11.99
CA SER A 131 -1.73 -8.38 10.75
C SER A 131 -2.80 -8.11 9.69
N CYS A 132 -2.37 -7.59 8.54
CA CYS A 132 -3.24 -7.36 7.42
C CYS A 132 -2.63 -7.87 6.11
N THR A 133 -3.50 -8.20 5.16
CA THR A 133 -3.15 -8.58 3.80
C THR A 133 -3.77 -7.59 2.83
N LEU A 134 -2.97 -7.00 1.96
CA LEU A 134 -3.42 -6.15 0.86
C LEU A 134 -3.47 -6.96 -0.42
N THR A 135 -4.56 -6.85 -1.19
CA THR A 135 -4.73 -7.57 -2.47
C THR A 135 -4.79 -6.59 -3.64
N PHE A 136 -4.02 -6.87 -4.68
CA PHE A 136 -3.92 -6.06 -5.88
C PHE A 136 -4.56 -6.74 -7.11
N ASP A 137 -4.89 -5.95 -8.14
CA ASP A 137 -5.56 -6.42 -9.36
C ASP A 137 -4.71 -7.35 -10.25
N ASP A 138 -3.38 -7.30 -10.10
CA ASP A 138 -2.43 -8.20 -10.73
C ASP A 138 -2.30 -9.56 -10.00
N GLY A 139 -3.03 -9.75 -8.90
CA GLY A 139 -3.00 -10.94 -8.05
C GLY A 139 -1.88 -10.94 -7.02
N GLN A 140 -1.12 -9.85 -6.87
CA GLN A 140 -0.17 -9.70 -5.77
C GLN A 140 -0.93 -9.60 -4.44
N GLU A 141 -0.39 -10.27 -3.42
CA GLU A 141 -0.78 -10.11 -2.03
C GLU A 141 0.42 -9.63 -1.21
N ILE A 142 0.20 -8.67 -0.32
CA ILE A 142 1.21 -8.14 0.58
C ILE A 142 0.71 -8.29 2.01
N GLU A 143 1.37 -9.15 2.78
CA GLU A 143 1.19 -9.24 4.23
C GLU A 143 1.99 -8.14 4.92
N LEU A 144 1.37 -7.47 5.89
CA LEU A 144 1.97 -6.44 6.70
C LEU A 144 1.59 -6.58 8.18
N LEU A 145 2.47 -6.10 9.05
CA LEU A 145 2.22 -5.94 10.49
C LEU A 145 2.16 -4.45 10.79
N ALA A 146 0.99 -3.99 11.23
CA ALA A 146 0.71 -2.58 11.44
C ALA A 146 0.67 -2.29 12.96
N PRO A 147 1.67 -1.61 13.54
CA PRO A 147 1.58 -1.11 14.90
C PRO A 147 0.41 -0.13 15.09
N VAL A 148 -0.25 -0.21 16.24
CA VAL A 148 -1.30 0.73 16.63
C VAL A 148 -0.68 2.00 17.22
N LYS A 149 -0.96 3.15 16.61
CA LYS A 149 -0.34 4.44 16.97
C LYS A 149 -1.38 5.51 17.26
N GLU A 150 -1.00 6.45 18.12
CA GLU A 150 -1.73 7.69 18.29
C GLU A 150 -1.62 8.54 17.03
N PHE A 151 -2.73 9.17 16.66
CA PHE A 151 -2.73 10.31 15.76
C PHE A 151 -3.69 11.34 16.32
N THR A 152 -3.14 12.43 16.85
CA THR A 152 -3.90 13.60 17.23
C THR A 152 -4.16 14.39 15.96
N GLU A 153 -5.35 14.23 15.39
CA GLU A 153 -5.88 15.22 14.46
C GLU A 153 -5.96 16.54 15.24
N GLU A 154 -5.25 17.56 14.78
CA GLU A 154 -5.57 18.93 15.20
C GLU A 154 -7.05 19.14 14.87
N GLN A 155 -7.89 19.26 15.90
CA GLN A 155 -9.36 19.14 15.90
C GLN A 155 -10.13 20.12 14.97
N ASP A 156 -9.48 20.86 14.08
CA ASP A 156 -10.05 22.09 13.52
C ASP A 156 -10.40 22.08 12.02
N THR A 157 -10.42 20.94 11.30
CA THR A 157 -10.58 21.02 9.82
C THR A 157 -11.69 20.22 9.14
N TYR A 158 -12.61 19.54 9.84
CA TYR A 158 -13.72 18.85 9.12
C TYR A 158 -15.13 18.90 9.76
N HIS A 159 -15.38 19.80 10.71
CA HIS A 159 -16.76 20.10 11.13
C HIS A 159 -17.22 21.45 10.59
N SER A 160 -17.63 21.50 9.32
CA SER A 160 -18.67 22.45 8.93
C SER A 160 -20.02 21.89 9.37
N HIS A 161 -20.39 22.19 10.61
CA HIS A 161 -21.79 22.08 11.04
C HIS A 161 -22.58 23.08 10.18
N ALA A 162 -23.34 22.59 9.19
CA ALA A 162 -24.35 23.42 8.54
C ALA A 162 -25.35 23.86 9.62
N PRO A 163 -25.65 25.16 9.77
CA PRO A 163 -26.68 25.58 10.71
C PRO A 163 -28.01 25.04 10.20
N SER A 164 -28.69 24.25 11.03
CA SER A 164 -30.10 23.95 10.85
C SER A 164 -30.88 25.26 10.87
N GLU A 165 -31.38 25.69 9.71
CA GLU A 165 -32.37 26.77 9.62
C GLU A 165 -33.69 26.26 10.20
N ASP A 166 -34.00 26.73 11.40
CA ASP A 166 -35.31 26.63 12.05
C ASP A 166 -36.35 27.39 11.20
N SER A 167 -37.48 26.76 10.90
CA SER A 167 -38.65 27.33 10.22
C SER A 167 -39.92 27.02 11.01
#